data_AF-A0AAE0DQH4-F1
#
_entry.id   AF-A0AAE0DQH4-F1
#
_cell.length_a   1.000
_cell.length_b   1.000
_cell.length_c   1.000
_cell.angle_alpha   90.00
_cell.angle_beta   90.00
_cell.angle_gamma   90.00
#
_symmetry.space_group_name_H-M   'P 1'
#
loop_
_entity.id
_entity.type
_entity.pdbx_description
1 polymer ?
#
loop_
_entity_poly.entity_id
_entity_poly.type
_entity_poly.pdbx_seq_one_letter_code
_entity_poly.pdbx_strand_id
1 'polypeptide(L)'
;MHPRLLSTLVLIESMILDENHGGPNPALGSTIRRDVWDSRAKAEMQLRKAFSTWDQRALEKYLRHGLRAVPTALYDPSKNKKISPDSVTLATSKHQEAWGYAQVSFDPQNATLDRLLLPDWDPVIELRNFSSRPECLITMRNLPQLRPSVLWVFGGKSPLSLPHSQDKKVKATGVGVGGNGGVAEGKVEKKVLTKSDHLLVFEQPDECADATADWIQRWFGRWLDEETVIRKHGSKKSDDGMLRMSKAWVDAVKLPANAARPKATRL
;
A
#
# COMPACT_ATOMS: atom_id res chain seq x y z
N MET A 1 8.58 6.40 -6.21
CA MET A 1 9.33 5.23 -5.71
C MET A 1 10.66 5.14 -6.45
N HIS A 2 11.78 4.89 -5.76
CA HIS A 2 13.07 4.75 -6.45
C HIS A 2 13.01 3.49 -7.35
N PRO A 3 13.23 3.62 -8.67
CA PRO A 3 12.90 2.57 -9.64
C PRO A 3 13.75 1.30 -9.58
N ARG A 4 14.77 1.29 -8.72
CA ARG A 4 15.66 0.15 -8.47
C ARG A 4 15.63 -0.38 -7.04
N LEU A 5 14.78 0.18 -6.19
CA LEU A 5 14.68 -0.26 -4.79
C LEU A 5 13.90 -1.58 -4.69
N LEU A 6 12.81 -1.70 -5.44
CA LEU A 6 11.94 -2.87 -5.45
C LEU A 6 11.84 -3.40 -6.88
N SER A 7 12.05 -4.70 -7.08
CA SER A 7 11.95 -5.32 -8.41
C SER A 7 10.52 -5.73 -8.76
N THR A 8 9.72 -6.09 -7.75
CA THR A 8 8.32 -6.49 -7.88
C THR A 8 7.52 -6.14 -6.63
N LEU A 9 6.20 -6.03 -6.76
CA LEU A 9 5.26 -5.71 -5.69
C LEU A 9 4.10 -6.70 -5.70
N VAL A 10 3.62 -7.04 -4.51
CA VAL A 10 2.33 -7.71 -4.30
C VAL A 10 1.47 -6.79 -3.44
N LEU A 11 0.35 -6.34 -3.99
CA LEU A 11 -0.55 -5.36 -3.38
C LEU A 11 -1.85 -6.06 -3.00
N ILE A 12 -2.00 -6.36 -1.72
CA ILE A 12 -3.14 -7.13 -1.19
C ILE A 12 -4.15 -6.16 -0.58
N GLU A 13 -5.39 -6.12 -1.11
CA GLU A 13 -6.48 -5.21 -0.70
C GLU A 13 -6.01 -3.76 -0.43
N SER A 14 -5.08 -3.28 -1.25
CA SER A 14 -4.53 -1.94 -1.05
C SER A 14 -5.59 -0.88 -1.35
N MET A 15 -5.84 -0.05 -0.33
CA MET A 15 -6.77 1.08 -0.37
C MET A 15 -6.18 2.22 -1.20
N ILE A 16 -6.22 2.06 -2.51
CA ILE A 16 -5.84 3.07 -3.50
C ILE A 16 -7.11 3.44 -4.27
N LEU A 17 -7.55 4.67 -4.10
CA LEU A 17 -8.84 5.18 -4.56
C LEU A 17 -8.63 6.57 -5.16
N ASP A 18 -9.36 6.90 -6.23
CA ASP A 18 -9.38 8.24 -6.82
C ASP A 18 -10.61 9.07 -6.43
N GLU A 19 -11.60 8.45 -5.79
CA GLU A 19 -12.76 9.14 -5.27
C GLU A 19 -13.27 8.47 -3.99
N ASN A 20 -13.99 9.24 -3.17
CA ASN A 20 -14.68 8.70 -2.02
C ASN A 20 -15.96 7.99 -2.49
N HIS A 21 -16.01 6.67 -2.37
CA HIS A 21 -17.13 5.85 -2.86
C HIS A 21 -18.36 5.89 -1.93
N GLY A 22 -18.35 6.73 -0.89
CA GLY A 22 -19.40 6.80 0.12
C GLY A 22 -19.41 5.58 1.06
N GLY A 23 -20.44 5.49 1.90
CA GLY A 23 -20.58 4.41 2.89
C GLY A 23 -20.19 4.80 4.32
N PRO A 24 -20.26 3.85 5.27
CA PRO A 24 -19.95 4.12 6.67
C PRO A 24 -18.49 4.57 6.83
N ASN A 25 -18.26 5.57 7.68
CA ASN A 25 -16.90 6.00 8.00
C ASN A 25 -16.13 4.84 8.67
N PRO A 26 -15.01 4.36 8.09
CA PRO A 26 -14.25 3.23 8.64
C PRO A 26 -13.72 3.47 10.06
N ALA A 27 -13.55 4.74 10.46
CA ALA A 27 -13.14 5.09 11.82
C ALA A 27 -14.22 4.88 12.88
N LEU A 28 -15.50 4.74 12.50
CA LEU A 28 -16.62 4.68 13.47
C LEU A 28 -16.50 3.46 14.38
N GLY A 29 -16.30 2.27 13.81
CA GLY A 29 -16.18 1.03 14.58
C GLY A 29 -15.05 1.08 15.60
N SER A 30 -13.91 1.66 15.22
CA SER A 30 -12.79 1.90 16.14
C SER A 30 -13.13 2.94 17.21
N THR A 31 -13.80 4.01 16.83
CA THR A 31 -14.14 5.12 17.74
C THR A 31 -15.07 4.70 18.85
N ILE A 32 -16.08 3.85 18.58
CA ILE A 32 -17.12 3.53 19.56
C ILE A 32 -16.89 2.19 20.29
N ARG A 33 -16.01 1.31 19.79
CA ARG A 33 -15.78 0.01 20.45
C ARG A 33 -15.17 0.19 21.84
N ARG A 34 -15.44 -0.79 22.70
CA ARG A 34 -14.69 -0.98 23.94
C ARG A 34 -13.29 -1.50 23.61
N ASP A 35 -12.29 -0.99 24.29
CA ASP A 35 -10.87 -1.37 24.12
C ASP A 35 -10.18 -1.76 25.45
N VAL A 36 -10.93 -1.82 26.55
CA VAL A 36 -10.46 -2.30 27.86
C VAL A 36 -11.37 -3.40 28.40
N TRP A 37 -10.77 -4.44 28.97
CA TRP A 37 -11.46 -5.60 29.54
C TRP A 37 -10.95 -5.90 30.95
N ASP A 38 -11.81 -6.44 31.81
CA ASP A 38 -11.48 -6.74 33.22
C ASP A 38 -10.42 -7.83 33.37
N SER A 39 -10.25 -8.68 32.35
CA SER A 39 -9.24 -9.73 32.31
C SER A 39 -8.89 -10.11 30.88
N ARG A 40 -7.72 -10.72 30.70
CA ARG A 40 -7.28 -11.25 29.41
C ARG A 40 -8.24 -12.29 28.84
N ALA A 41 -8.70 -13.22 29.67
CA ALA A 41 -9.64 -14.26 29.25
C ALA A 41 -10.95 -13.68 28.69
N LYS A 42 -11.47 -12.60 29.29
CA LYS A 42 -12.68 -11.91 28.81
C LYS A 42 -12.44 -11.19 27.48
N ALA A 43 -11.29 -10.56 27.31
CA ALA A 43 -10.89 -9.94 26.05
C ALA A 43 -10.79 -11.00 24.94
N GLU A 44 -10.06 -12.09 25.19
CA GLU A 44 -9.86 -13.16 24.21
C GLU A 44 -11.19 -13.81 23.80
N MET A 45 -12.07 -14.12 24.75
CA MET A 45 -13.41 -14.63 24.45
C MET A 45 -14.20 -13.71 23.51
N GLN A 46 -14.22 -12.40 23.78
CA GLN A 46 -14.96 -11.45 22.94
C GLN A 46 -14.33 -11.27 21.56
N LEU A 47 -13.00 -11.17 21.48
CA LEU A 47 -12.27 -10.99 20.23
C LEU A 47 -12.35 -12.24 19.34
N ARG A 48 -12.35 -13.44 19.93
CA ARG A 48 -12.60 -14.70 19.18
C ARG A 48 -13.98 -14.72 18.54
N LYS A 49 -15.00 -14.21 19.25
CA LYS A 49 -16.34 -14.07 18.69
C LYS A 49 -16.36 -13.04 17.55
N ALA A 50 -15.72 -11.89 17.76
CA ALA A 50 -15.70 -10.78 16.80
C ALA A 50 -14.93 -11.12 15.51
N PHE A 51 -13.85 -11.89 15.61
CA PHE A 51 -12.98 -12.28 14.49
C PHE A 51 -13.10 -13.77 14.17
N SER A 52 -14.32 -14.29 14.26
CA SER A 52 -14.60 -15.72 14.03
C SER A 52 -14.38 -16.19 12.58
N THR A 53 -14.25 -15.26 11.63
CA THR A 53 -13.93 -15.56 10.22
C THR A 53 -12.43 -15.65 9.94
N TRP A 54 -11.57 -15.24 10.89
CA TRP A 54 -10.12 -15.27 10.69
C TRP A 54 -9.57 -16.69 10.78
N ASP A 55 -8.46 -16.93 10.08
CA ASP A 55 -7.64 -18.12 10.28
C ASP A 55 -7.20 -18.19 11.74
N GLN A 56 -7.32 -19.38 12.34
CA GLN A 56 -7.04 -19.59 13.76
C GLN A 56 -5.62 -19.15 14.12
N ARG A 57 -4.62 -19.39 13.27
CA ARG A 57 -3.22 -19.02 13.54
C ARG A 57 -3.07 -17.49 13.58
N ALA A 58 -3.72 -16.79 12.64
CA ALA A 58 -3.72 -15.32 12.61
C ALA A 58 -4.39 -14.75 13.87
N LEU A 59 -5.54 -15.31 14.26
CA LEU A 59 -6.26 -14.91 15.47
C LEU A 59 -5.43 -15.15 16.74
N GLU A 60 -4.78 -16.31 16.90
CA GLU A 60 -3.90 -16.56 18.06
C GLU A 60 -2.76 -15.55 18.14
N LYS A 61 -2.15 -15.17 17.02
CA LYS A 61 -1.11 -14.14 16.98
C LYS A 61 -1.68 -12.77 17.37
N TYR A 62 -2.85 -12.42 16.86
CA TYR A 62 -3.53 -11.19 17.23
C TYR A 62 -3.85 -11.15 18.73
N LEU A 63 -4.39 -12.22 19.31
CA LEU A 63 -4.67 -12.27 20.75
C LEU A 63 -3.41 -12.19 21.59
N ARG A 64 -2.32 -12.83 21.15
CA ARG A 64 -1.03 -12.80 21.84
C ARG A 64 -0.43 -11.39 21.87
N HIS A 65 -0.39 -10.72 20.72
CA HIS A 65 0.37 -9.47 20.53
C HIS A 65 -0.47 -8.20 20.56
N GLY A 66 -1.77 -8.31 20.26
CA GLY A 66 -2.72 -7.20 20.20
C GLY A 66 -3.27 -6.78 21.55
N LEU A 67 -2.99 -7.52 22.63
CA LEU A 67 -3.41 -7.21 23.99
C LEU A 67 -2.22 -6.95 24.91
N ARG A 68 -2.32 -5.92 25.75
CA ARG A 68 -1.34 -5.54 26.77
C ARG A 68 -2.00 -5.31 28.13
N ALA A 69 -1.25 -5.55 29.20
CA ALA A 69 -1.69 -5.24 30.57
C ALA A 69 -1.70 -3.73 30.84
N VAL A 70 -2.52 -3.31 31.80
CA VAL A 70 -2.44 -2.01 32.46
C VAL A 70 -1.33 -2.02 33.55
N PRO A 71 -0.80 -0.88 34.01
CA PRO A 71 -1.15 0.48 33.63
C PRO A 71 -0.66 0.88 32.22
N THR A 72 -1.42 1.76 31.58
CA THR A 72 -1.00 2.54 30.42
C THR A 72 -1.27 4.02 30.70
N ALA A 73 -0.82 4.91 29.82
CA ALA A 73 -1.12 6.34 29.97
C ALA A 73 -2.63 6.66 29.98
N LEU A 74 -3.46 5.83 29.34
CA LEU A 74 -4.93 5.99 29.30
C LEU A 74 -5.64 5.23 30.41
N TYR A 75 -5.11 4.08 30.84
CA TYR A 75 -5.75 3.17 31.78
C TYR A 75 -4.82 2.87 32.95
N ASP A 76 -5.06 3.52 34.08
CA ASP A 76 -4.25 3.38 35.29
C ASP A 76 -5.16 3.03 36.49
N PRO A 77 -5.08 1.79 37.02
CA PRO A 77 -5.86 1.35 38.17
C PRO A 77 -5.66 2.21 39.43
N SER A 78 -4.50 2.87 39.58
CA SER A 78 -4.23 3.76 40.72
C SER A 78 -5.01 5.07 40.64
N LYS A 79 -5.36 5.51 39.42
CA LYS A 79 -6.07 6.78 39.16
C LYS A 79 -7.56 6.57 38.92
N ASN A 80 -7.95 5.40 38.43
CA ASN A 80 -9.34 5.07 38.12
C ASN A 80 -9.74 3.72 38.71
N LYS A 81 -10.45 3.76 39.85
CA LYS A 81 -10.93 2.58 40.56
C LYS A 81 -11.91 1.70 39.76
N LYS A 82 -12.41 2.16 38.60
CA LYS A 82 -13.21 1.33 37.69
C LYS A 82 -12.38 0.38 36.82
N ILE A 83 -11.05 0.58 36.77
CA ILE A 83 -10.12 -0.29 36.04
C ILE A 83 -9.49 -1.25 37.05
N SER A 84 -9.63 -2.56 36.80
CA SER A 84 -8.99 -3.59 37.62
C SER A 84 -7.48 -3.61 37.35
N PRO A 85 -6.62 -3.91 38.34
CA PRO A 85 -5.21 -4.22 38.11
C PRO A 85 -4.97 -5.35 37.10
N ASP A 86 -5.92 -6.29 37.00
CA ASP A 86 -5.86 -7.42 36.06
C ASP A 86 -6.39 -7.09 34.65
N SER A 87 -6.83 -5.84 34.44
CA SER A 87 -7.38 -5.41 33.16
C SER A 87 -6.36 -5.46 32.04
N VAL A 88 -6.85 -5.70 30.83
CA VAL A 88 -6.06 -5.60 29.60
C VAL A 88 -6.70 -4.61 28.63
N THR A 89 -5.87 -4.04 27.77
CA THR A 89 -6.28 -3.12 26.70
C THR A 89 -5.62 -3.53 25.39
N LEU A 90 -6.06 -2.95 24.28
CA LEU A 90 -5.39 -3.09 22.99
C LEU A 90 -3.95 -2.53 23.04
N ALA A 91 -3.02 -3.21 22.37
CA ALA A 91 -1.62 -2.79 22.24
C ALA A 91 -1.49 -1.52 21.38
N THR A 92 -2.20 -1.50 20.24
CA THR A 92 -2.51 -0.29 19.48
C THR A 92 -3.83 0.27 19.99
N SER A 93 -3.86 1.52 20.46
CA SER A 93 -5.10 2.07 21.01
C SER A 93 -6.16 2.23 19.93
N LYS A 94 -7.44 2.14 20.34
CA LYS A 94 -8.57 2.41 19.43
C LYS A 94 -8.50 3.79 18.77
N HIS A 95 -7.89 4.76 19.46
CA HIS A 95 -7.71 6.13 18.99
C HIS A 95 -6.72 6.19 17.82
N GLN A 96 -5.55 5.56 17.98
CA GLN A 96 -4.56 5.46 16.92
C GLN A 96 -5.09 4.70 15.71
N GLU A 97 -5.84 3.60 15.93
CA GLU A 97 -6.49 2.87 14.84
C GLU A 97 -7.53 3.74 14.12
N ALA A 98 -8.38 4.48 14.85
CA ALA A 98 -9.38 5.37 14.26
C ALA A 98 -8.76 6.48 13.40
N TRP A 99 -7.70 7.14 13.91
CA TRP A 99 -6.94 8.13 13.14
C TRP A 99 -6.21 7.51 11.94
N GLY A 100 -5.89 6.22 12.04
CA GLY A 100 -5.37 5.41 10.95
C GLY A 100 -6.36 5.15 9.81
N TYR A 101 -7.66 5.45 9.96
CA TYR A 101 -8.65 5.32 8.88
C TYR A 101 -9.03 6.66 8.24
N ALA A 102 -9.00 7.75 9.00
CA ALA A 102 -9.52 9.05 8.55
C ALA A 102 -8.69 10.20 9.12
N GLN A 103 -8.25 11.11 8.24
CA GLN A 103 -7.82 12.44 8.66
C GLN A 103 -9.02 13.38 8.55
N VAL A 104 -9.51 13.86 9.69
CA VAL A 104 -10.68 14.72 9.77
C VAL A 104 -10.24 16.17 9.84
N SER A 105 -10.86 17.03 9.02
CA SER A 105 -10.80 18.47 9.23
C SER A 105 -12.06 18.94 9.94
N PHE A 106 -11.87 19.66 11.05
CA PHE A 106 -12.96 20.29 11.79
C PHE A 106 -13.18 21.76 11.37
N ASP A 107 -12.39 22.24 10.42
CA ASP A 107 -12.52 23.59 9.88
C ASP A 107 -13.73 23.70 8.94
N PRO A 108 -14.35 24.88 8.83
CA PRO A 108 -15.43 25.09 7.87
C PRO A 108 -14.91 24.99 6.42
N GLN A 109 -15.79 24.65 5.47
CA GLN A 109 -15.41 24.48 4.05
C GLN A 109 -14.77 25.72 3.41
N ASN A 110 -15.05 26.91 3.94
CA ASN A 110 -14.47 28.18 3.49
C ASN A 110 -13.17 28.56 4.23
N ALA A 111 -12.66 27.70 5.12
CA ALA A 111 -11.38 27.91 5.75
C ALA A 111 -10.26 27.90 4.71
N THR A 112 -9.27 28.76 4.91
CA THR A 112 -8.05 28.72 4.10
C THR A 112 -7.24 27.53 4.53
N LEU A 113 -6.95 26.60 3.60
CA LEU A 113 -6.04 25.50 3.87
C LEU A 113 -4.62 26.04 4.06
N ASP A 114 -4.07 25.89 5.25
CA ASP A 114 -2.66 26.13 5.48
C ASP A 114 -1.85 24.99 4.85
N ARG A 115 -1.08 25.31 3.80
CA ARG A 115 -0.18 24.38 3.11
C ARG A 115 0.86 23.76 4.04
N LEU A 116 1.20 24.40 5.15
CA LEU A 116 2.12 23.84 6.15
C LEU A 116 1.48 22.68 6.91
N LEU A 117 0.17 22.76 7.18
CA LEU A 117 -0.55 21.77 7.98
C LEU A 117 -1.11 20.63 7.13
N LEU A 118 -1.48 20.93 5.88
CA LEU A 118 -2.14 19.99 4.97
C LEU A 118 -1.49 20.02 3.57
N PRO A 119 -0.18 19.73 3.45
CA PRO A 119 0.58 19.92 2.20
C PRO A 119 0.08 19.04 1.05
N ASP A 120 -0.42 17.85 1.37
CA ASP A 120 -0.86 16.85 0.39
C ASP A 120 -2.36 16.93 0.07
N TRP A 121 -3.10 17.83 0.74
CA TRP A 121 -4.53 17.96 0.54
C TRP A 121 -4.83 18.68 -0.77
N ASP A 122 -5.63 18.02 -1.62
CA ASP A 122 -6.15 18.61 -2.84
C ASP A 122 -7.31 19.56 -2.49
N PRO A 123 -7.19 20.89 -2.71
CA PRO A 123 -8.22 21.84 -2.33
C PRO A 123 -9.53 21.66 -3.10
N VAL A 124 -9.53 20.94 -4.24
CA VAL A 124 -10.75 20.70 -5.01
C VAL A 124 -11.52 19.50 -4.46
N ILE A 125 -10.79 18.46 -4.06
CA ILE A 125 -11.36 17.17 -3.64
C ILE A 125 -11.55 17.12 -2.12
N GLU A 126 -10.53 17.49 -1.35
CA GLU A 126 -10.49 17.25 0.09
C GLU A 126 -11.23 18.32 0.90
N LEU A 127 -11.34 19.56 0.42
CA LEU A 127 -12.15 20.60 1.07
C LEU A 127 -13.65 20.26 1.13
N ARG A 128 -14.11 19.37 0.24
CA ARG A 128 -15.52 18.96 0.17
C ARG A 128 -15.81 17.77 1.09
N ASN A 129 -14.78 17.11 1.60
CA ASN A 129 -14.90 15.89 2.38
C ASN A 129 -14.55 16.16 3.84
N PHE A 130 -15.41 15.74 4.77
CA PHE A 130 -15.15 15.88 6.20
C PHE A 130 -13.97 15.00 6.67
N SER A 131 -13.77 13.86 6.02
CA SER A 131 -12.65 12.95 6.25
C SER A 131 -11.94 12.63 4.94
N SER A 132 -10.62 12.72 4.96
CA SER A 132 -9.76 12.53 3.80
C SER A 132 -8.57 11.61 4.10
N ARG A 133 -8.02 11.01 3.05
CA ARG A 133 -6.73 10.29 3.00
C ARG A 133 -6.05 10.62 1.66
N PRO A 134 -5.33 11.75 1.57
CA PRO A 134 -4.80 12.25 0.30
C PRO A 134 -3.82 11.28 -0.36
N GLU A 135 -3.14 10.45 0.43
CA GLU A 135 -2.18 9.47 -0.08
C GLU A 135 -2.82 8.42 -0.99
N CYS A 136 -4.11 8.11 -0.81
CA CYS A 136 -4.85 7.20 -1.69
C CYS A 136 -4.93 7.76 -3.12
N LEU A 137 -5.36 9.02 -3.21
CA LEU A 137 -5.51 9.75 -4.48
C LEU A 137 -4.17 10.03 -5.14
N ILE A 138 -3.18 10.47 -4.37
CA ILE A 138 -1.81 10.67 -4.84
C ILE A 138 -1.26 9.36 -5.41
N THR A 139 -1.45 8.25 -4.69
CA THR A 139 -0.98 6.94 -5.17
C THR A 139 -1.67 6.53 -6.46
N MET A 140 -3.00 6.71 -6.54
CA MET A 140 -3.77 6.40 -7.75
C MET A 140 -3.26 7.19 -8.97
N ARG A 141 -2.98 8.49 -8.80
CA ARG A 141 -2.39 9.36 -9.84
C ARG A 141 -0.97 8.93 -10.26
N ASN A 142 -0.23 8.26 -9.38
CA ASN A 142 1.13 7.81 -9.63
C ASN A 142 1.23 6.37 -10.14
N LEU A 143 0.16 5.57 -10.08
CA LEU A 143 0.14 4.19 -10.61
C LEU A 143 0.68 4.06 -12.04
N PRO A 144 0.39 4.99 -12.99
CA PRO A 144 0.92 4.87 -14.35
C PRO A 144 2.45 4.87 -14.44
N GLN A 145 3.15 5.47 -13.48
CA GLN A 145 4.61 5.61 -13.51
C GLN A 145 5.33 4.46 -12.79
N LEU A 146 4.61 3.44 -12.34
CA LEU A 146 5.15 2.35 -11.55
C LEU A 146 6.02 1.41 -12.42
N ARG A 147 7.28 1.25 -12.01
CA ARG A 147 8.28 0.41 -12.71
C ARG A 147 8.41 -1.04 -12.24
N PRO A 148 8.31 -1.35 -10.94
CA PRO A 148 8.27 -2.74 -10.51
C PRO A 148 7.07 -3.44 -11.15
N SER A 149 7.17 -4.73 -11.41
CA SER A 149 5.99 -5.52 -11.75
C SER A 149 5.03 -5.59 -10.56
N VAL A 150 3.73 -5.74 -10.81
CA VAL A 150 2.71 -5.75 -9.75
C VAL A 150 1.74 -6.91 -9.87
N LEU A 151 1.58 -7.67 -8.78
CA LEU A 151 0.40 -8.50 -8.56
C LEU A 151 -0.58 -7.75 -7.65
N TRP A 152 -1.80 -7.56 -8.12
CA TRP A 152 -2.91 -7.14 -7.28
C TRP A 152 -3.64 -8.36 -6.73
N VAL A 153 -3.89 -8.41 -5.43
CA VAL A 153 -4.70 -9.47 -4.80
C VAL A 153 -5.91 -8.84 -4.12
N PHE A 154 -7.10 -9.26 -4.52
CA PHE A 154 -8.37 -8.72 -4.02
C PHE A 154 -9.24 -9.81 -3.40
N GLY A 155 -10.05 -9.44 -2.41
CA GLY A 155 -11.16 -10.23 -1.90
C GLY A 155 -12.39 -10.06 -2.79
N GLY A 156 -12.98 -11.15 -3.26
CA GLY A 156 -14.13 -11.13 -4.16
C GLY A 156 -15.42 -10.59 -3.54
N LYS A 157 -15.48 -10.51 -2.20
CA LYS A 157 -16.60 -9.95 -1.44
C LYS A 157 -16.28 -8.60 -0.78
N SER A 158 -15.07 -8.06 -1.02
CA SER A 158 -14.62 -6.80 -0.41
C SER A 158 -15.55 -5.65 -0.82
N PRO A 159 -16.22 -4.98 0.12
CA PRO A 159 -17.03 -3.80 -0.19
C PRO A 159 -16.15 -2.58 -0.54
N LEU A 160 -14.84 -2.65 -0.24
CA LEU A 160 -13.88 -1.57 -0.47
C LEU A 160 -13.11 -1.70 -1.80
N SER A 161 -13.13 -2.88 -2.40
CA SER A 161 -12.50 -3.17 -3.69
C SER A 161 -13.53 -3.77 -4.66
N LEU A 162 -14.55 -2.98 -5.03
CA LEU A 162 -15.54 -3.41 -6.03
C LEU A 162 -14.87 -3.76 -7.37
N PRO A 163 -15.44 -4.67 -8.18
CA PRO A 163 -14.83 -5.13 -9.43
C PRO A 163 -14.39 -4.00 -10.38
N HIS A 164 -15.22 -2.97 -10.53
CA HIS A 164 -14.88 -1.76 -11.31
C HIS A 164 -13.64 -1.04 -10.75
N SER A 165 -13.56 -0.85 -9.43
CA SER A 165 -12.44 -0.17 -8.78
C SER A 165 -11.16 -1.01 -8.87
N GLN A 166 -11.26 -2.35 -8.80
CA GLN A 166 -10.15 -3.26 -9.07
C GLN A 166 -9.62 -3.08 -10.50
N ASP A 167 -10.52 -3.10 -11.49
CA ASP A 167 -10.15 -2.96 -12.90
C ASP A 167 -9.50 -1.60 -13.18
N LYS A 168 -9.99 -0.53 -12.54
CA LYS A 168 -9.42 0.81 -12.65
C LYS A 168 -7.96 0.83 -12.17
N LYS A 169 -7.69 0.27 -10.98
CA LYS A 169 -6.33 0.15 -10.41
C LYS A 169 -5.40 -0.63 -11.35
N VAL A 170 -5.85 -1.80 -11.80
CA VAL A 170 -5.07 -2.70 -12.66
C VAL A 170 -4.76 -2.05 -14.01
N LYS A 171 -5.77 -1.44 -14.66
CA LYS A 171 -5.60 -0.76 -15.95
C LYS A 171 -4.69 0.47 -15.86
N ALA A 172 -4.71 1.19 -14.75
CA ALA A 172 -3.87 2.37 -14.55
C ALA A 172 -2.40 2.02 -14.20
N THR A 173 -2.11 0.80 -13.75
CA THR A 173 -0.79 0.45 -13.23
C THR A 173 0.25 0.33 -14.34
N GLY A 174 1.31 1.14 -14.28
CA GLY A 174 2.51 1.03 -15.09
C GLY A 174 2.39 1.41 -16.56
N VAL A 175 1.24 1.91 -17.01
CA VAL A 175 0.97 2.23 -18.43
C VAL A 175 1.51 3.58 -18.89
N GLY A 176 1.98 4.43 -17.98
CA GLY A 176 2.49 5.76 -18.26
C GLY A 176 3.95 5.78 -18.69
N VAL A 177 4.43 6.95 -19.11
CA VAL A 177 5.84 7.15 -19.46
C VAL A 177 6.74 6.78 -18.28
N GLY A 178 7.70 5.91 -18.54
CA GLY A 178 8.62 5.43 -17.52
C GLY A 178 8.01 4.42 -16.55
N GLY A 179 6.78 3.95 -16.76
CA GLY A 179 6.21 2.78 -16.10
C GLY A 179 6.69 1.46 -16.73
N ASN A 180 6.17 0.34 -16.24
CA ASN A 180 6.57 -1.00 -16.65
C ASN A 180 5.87 -1.51 -17.93
N GLY A 181 4.88 -0.78 -18.47
CA GLY A 181 4.06 -1.19 -19.62
C GLY A 181 2.77 -1.93 -19.25
N GLY A 182 2.51 -2.11 -17.96
CA GLY A 182 1.24 -2.60 -17.42
C GLY A 182 0.92 -4.04 -17.78
N VAL A 183 -0.37 -4.31 -17.95
CA VAL A 183 -0.90 -5.63 -18.32
C VAL A 183 -0.43 -6.05 -19.73
N ALA A 184 -0.30 -5.09 -20.66
CA ALA A 184 0.08 -5.37 -22.05
C ALA A 184 1.47 -6.00 -22.18
N GLU A 185 2.41 -5.59 -21.32
CA GLU A 185 3.77 -6.15 -21.26
C GLU A 185 3.89 -7.36 -20.30
N GLY A 186 2.75 -7.85 -19.78
CA GLY A 186 2.71 -8.91 -18.77
C GLY A 186 3.38 -8.54 -17.44
N LYS A 187 3.55 -7.24 -17.16
CA LYS A 187 4.16 -6.73 -15.92
C LYS A 187 3.16 -6.51 -14.79
N VAL A 188 1.86 -6.59 -15.07
CA VAL A 188 0.78 -6.41 -14.10
C VAL A 188 -0.24 -7.53 -14.23
N GLU A 189 -0.64 -8.12 -13.09
CA GLU A 189 -1.65 -9.17 -13.00
C GLU A 189 -2.59 -8.89 -11.81
N LYS A 190 -3.79 -9.49 -11.80
CA LYS A 190 -4.66 -9.52 -10.62
C LYS A 190 -5.13 -10.94 -10.29
N LYS A 191 -5.19 -11.28 -9.00
CA LYS A 191 -5.85 -12.47 -8.46
C LYS A 191 -7.01 -12.04 -7.55
N VAL A 192 -8.17 -12.67 -7.71
CA VAL A 192 -9.36 -12.39 -6.89
C VAL A 192 -9.72 -13.64 -6.08
N LEU A 193 -9.64 -13.55 -4.76
CA LEU A 193 -10.07 -14.62 -3.84
C LEU A 193 -11.58 -14.52 -3.64
N THR A 194 -12.35 -15.26 -4.44
CA THR A 194 -13.81 -15.13 -4.56
C THR A 194 -14.59 -15.25 -3.25
N LYS A 195 -14.03 -15.93 -2.25
CA LYS A 195 -14.71 -16.18 -0.97
C LYS A 195 -14.38 -15.15 0.12
N SER A 196 -13.32 -14.36 -0.04
CA SER A 196 -12.75 -13.49 1.00
C SER A 196 -13.31 -12.07 0.96
N ASP A 197 -13.37 -11.44 2.13
CA ASP A 197 -13.66 -10.02 2.31
C ASP A 197 -12.34 -9.20 2.20
N HIS A 198 -12.40 -7.92 2.53
CA HIS A 198 -11.29 -6.98 2.59
C HIS A 198 -10.17 -7.45 3.55
N LEU A 199 -10.51 -8.25 4.55
CA LEU A 199 -9.57 -8.79 5.54
C LEU A 199 -8.93 -10.12 5.11
N LEU A 200 -8.85 -10.41 3.80
CA LEU A 200 -8.33 -11.69 3.27
C LEU A 200 -6.98 -12.14 3.83
N VAL A 201 -6.10 -11.20 4.22
CA VAL A 201 -4.78 -11.53 4.81
C VAL A 201 -4.91 -12.24 6.16
N PHE A 202 -6.03 -12.03 6.85
CA PHE A 202 -6.36 -12.71 8.09
C PHE A 202 -7.30 -13.90 7.89
N GLU A 203 -8.17 -13.86 6.88
CA GLU A 203 -9.17 -14.91 6.60
C GLU A 203 -8.59 -16.10 5.83
N GLN A 204 -7.73 -15.84 4.85
CA GLN A 204 -7.13 -16.84 3.95
C GLN A 204 -5.64 -16.57 3.74
N PRO A 205 -4.82 -16.65 4.82
CA PRO A 205 -3.39 -16.37 4.74
C PRO A 205 -2.66 -17.33 3.79
N ASP A 206 -3.08 -18.60 3.70
CA ASP A 206 -2.44 -19.58 2.81
C ASP A 206 -2.64 -19.21 1.32
N GLU A 207 -3.87 -18.88 0.91
CA GLU A 207 -4.16 -18.44 -0.47
C GLU A 207 -3.43 -17.15 -0.85
N CYS A 208 -3.29 -16.23 0.11
CA CYS A 208 -2.48 -15.01 -0.07
C CYS A 208 -0.99 -15.34 -0.21
N ALA A 209 -0.48 -16.28 0.60
CA ALA A 209 0.90 -16.71 0.57
C ALA A 209 1.23 -17.43 -0.74
N ASP A 210 0.37 -18.33 -1.21
CA ASP A 210 0.53 -19.05 -2.48
C ASP A 210 0.55 -18.08 -3.66
N ALA A 211 -0.40 -17.15 -3.71
CA ALA A 211 -0.43 -16.10 -4.73
C ALA A 211 0.86 -15.25 -4.75
N THR A 212 1.34 -14.91 -3.57
CA THR A 212 2.56 -14.11 -3.38
C THR A 212 3.80 -14.90 -3.81
N ALA A 213 3.92 -16.15 -3.38
CA ALA A 213 5.04 -17.03 -3.69
C ALA A 213 5.14 -17.30 -5.20
N ASP A 214 4.03 -17.67 -5.83
CA ASP A 214 3.95 -17.93 -7.28
C ASP A 214 4.39 -16.71 -8.10
N TRP A 215 3.96 -15.52 -7.67
CA TRP A 215 4.35 -14.27 -8.32
C TRP A 215 5.85 -14.00 -8.15
N ILE A 216 6.34 -13.99 -6.90
CA ILE A 216 7.75 -13.71 -6.60
C ILE A 216 8.67 -14.69 -7.34
N GLN A 217 8.34 -15.98 -7.36
CA GLN A 217 9.13 -16.99 -8.05
C GLN A 217 9.25 -16.70 -9.55
N ARG A 218 8.16 -16.31 -10.21
CA ARG A 218 8.17 -15.91 -11.63
C ARG A 218 9.03 -14.66 -11.87
N TRP A 219 8.95 -13.67 -10.98
CA TRP A 219 9.70 -12.41 -11.14
C TRP A 219 11.17 -12.51 -10.79
N PHE A 220 11.53 -13.42 -9.90
CA PHE A 220 12.92 -13.65 -9.54
C PHE A 220 13.75 -14.07 -10.76
N GLY A 221 13.24 -15.00 -11.57
CA GLY A 221 13.90 -15.41 -12.82
C GLY A 221 14.13 -14.24 -13.77
N ARG A 222 13.09 -13.43 -14.01
CA ARG A 222 13.23 -12.25 -14.89
C ARG A 222 14.17 -11.20 -14.33
N TRP A 223 14.19 -10.99 -13.02
CA TRP A 223 15.12 -10.06 -12.40
C TRP A 223 16.58 -10.48 -12.64
N LEU A 224 16.90 -11.77 -12.62
CA LEU A 224 18.25 -12.27 -12.97
C LEU A 224 18.61 -11.96 -14.44
N ASP A 225 17.66 -12.09 -15.35
CA ASP A 225 17.85 -11.72 -16.76
C ASP A 225 18.10 -10.22 -16.91
N GLU A 226 17.31 -9.39 -16.24
CA GLU A 226 17.44 -7.93 -16.24
C GLU A 226 18.80 -7.49 -15.65
N GLU A 227 19.24 -8.10 -14.54
CA GLU A 227 20.56 -7.84 -13.95
C GLU A 227 21.70 -8.25 -14.91
N THR A 228 21.54 -9.34 -15.66
CA THR A 228 22.51 -9.76 -16.67
C THR A 228 22.62 -8.73 -17.79
N VAL A 229 21.50 -8.21 -18.28
CA VAL A 229 21.47 -7.13 -19.29
C VAL A 229 22.16 -5.88 -18.76
N ILE A 230 21.85 -5.47 -17.53
CA ILE A 230 22.45 -4.28 -16.91
C ILE A 230 23.96 -4.45 -16.74
N ARG A 231 24.43 -5.60 -16.24
CA ARG A 231 25.87 -5.86 -16.05
C ARG A 231 26.64 -5.89 -17.36
N LYS A 232 26.03 -6.39 -18.44
CA LYS A 232 26.61 -6.40 -19.78
C LYS A 232 26.49 -5.05 -20.49
N HIS A 233 25.66 -4.13 -19.99
CA HIS A 233 25.42 -2.86 -20.65
C HIS A 233 26.61 -1.91 -20.49
N GLY A 234 27.42 -1.80 -21.56
CA GLY A 234 28.39 -0.73 -21.70
C GLY A 234 27.70 0.57 -22.12
N SER A 235 27.68 1.57 -21.23
CA SER A 235 27.04 2.86 -21.51
C SER A 235 27.68 3.62 -22.69
N LYS A 236 28.92 3.26 -23.06
CA LYS A 236 29.81 3.95 -24.00
C LYS A 236 30.09 5.42 -23.62
N LYS A 237 29.62 5.89 -22.46
CA LYS A 237 29.83 7.27 -22.01
C LYS A 237 31.26 7.50 -21.54
N SER A 238 31.90 6.48 -21.00
CA SER A 238 33.23 6.54 -20.43
C SER A 238 34.19 5.50 -21.01
N ASP A 239 35.49 5.69 -20.78
CA ASP A 239 36.46 4.60 -20.76
C ASP A 239 36.24 3.71 -19.52
N ASP A 240 37.14 2.74 -19.31
CA ASP A 240 37.03 1.75 -18.24
C ASP A 240 36.84 2.41 -16.86
N GLY A 241 35.84 1.94 -16.12
CA GLY A 241 35.60 2.38 -14.75
C GLY A 241 34.90 3.72 -14.58
N MET A 242 34.29 4.30 -15.62
CA MET A 242 33.56 5.58 -15.52
C MET A 242 34.45 6.76 -15.11
N LEU A 243 35.76 6.69 -15.40
CA LEU A 243 36.75 7.70 -14.97
C LEU A 243 36.89 8.86 -15.93
N ARG A 244 36.88 8.62 -17.24
CA ARG A 244 37.02 9.67 -18.27
C ARG A 244 36.00 9.47 -19.37
N MET A 245 35.72 10.53 -20.13
CA MET A 245 34.86 10.45 -21.30
C MET A 245 35.47 9.53 -22.36
N SER A 246 34.65 8.69 -22.97
CA SER A 246 35.08 7.88 -24.10
C SER A 246 35.20 8.73 -25.38
N LYS A 247 35.94 8.23 -26.38
CA LYS A 247 35.93 8.81 -27.73
C LYS A 247 34.51 8.87 -28.32
N ALA A 248 33.71 7.82 -28.12
CA ALA A 248 32.34 7.76 -28.62
C ALA A 248 31.44 8.84 -28.01
N TRP A 249 31.63 9.16 -26.73
CA TRP A 249 30.95 10.28 -26.09
C TRP A 249 31.36 11.62 -26.70
N VAL A 250 32.67 11.87 -26.80
CA VAL A 250 33.22 13.12 -27.36
C VAL A 250 32.72 13.35 -28.79
N ASP A 251 32.69 12.31 -29.62
CA ASP A 251 32.21 12.41 -30.99
C ASP A 251 30.68 12.62 -31.05
N ALA A 252 29.90 12.03 -30.14
CA ALA A 252 28.46 12.23 -30.06
C ALA A 252 28.08 13.67 -29.70
N VAL A 253 28.79 14.31 -28.76
CA VAL A 253 28.46 15.68 -28.30
C VAL A 253 28.91 16.79 -29.25
N LYS A 254 29.66 16.46 -30.31
CA LYS A 254 29.96 17.40 -31.41
C LYS A 254 28.77 17.59 -32.35
N LEU A 255 27.81 16.66 -32.35
CA LEU A 255 26.61 16.77 -33.16
C LEU A 255 25.68 17.86 -32.59
N PRO A 256 24.86 18.51 -33.42
CA PRO A 256 23.81 19.40 -32.94
C PRO A 256 22.90 18.73 -31.90
N ALA A 257 22.42 19.47 -30.92
CA ALA A 257 21.58 18.93 -29.84
C ALA A 257 20.26 18.27 -30.33
N ASN A 258 19.79 18.65 -31.52
CA ASN A 258 18.61 18.09 -32.18
C ASN A 258 18.96 17.00 -33.21
N ALA A 259 20.21 16.55 -33.30
CA ALA A 259 20.61 15.49 -34.22
C ALA A 259 19.84 14.19 -33.93
N ALA A 260 19.19 13.66 -34.97
CA ALA A 260 18.44 12.41 -34.86
C ALA A 260 19.39 11.20 -34.75
N ARG A 261 18.92 10.13 -34.10
CA ARG A 261 19.64 8.85 -34.11
C ARG A 261 19.69 8.29 -35.54
N PRO A 262 20.80 7.62 -35.92
CA PRO A 262 20.87 6.93 -37.21
C PRO A 262 19.71 5.93 -37.36
N LYS A 263 19.12 5.84 -38.56
CA LYS A 263 18.14 4.80 -38.87
C LYS A 263 18.86 3.44 -38.82
N ALA A 264 18.22 2.43 -38.25
CA ALA A 264 18.74 1.07 -38.29
C ALA A 264 18.86 0.63 -39.75
N THR A 265 20.07 0.31 -40.20
CA THR A 265 20.28 -0.37 -41.48
C THR A 265 19.67 -1.77 -41.32
N ARG A 266 18.68 -2.12 -42.14
CA ARG A 266 18.23 -3.53 -42.23
C ARG A 266 19.45 -4.35 -42.62
N LEU A 267 19.82 -5.31 -41.77
CA LEU A 267 20.67 -6.44 -42.15
C LEU A 267 19.88 -7.38 -43.07
#